data_AF-A0A947N7M6-F1
#
_entry.id   AF-A0A947N7M6-F1
#
_cell.length_a   1.000
_cell.length_b   1.000
_cell.length_c   1.000
_cell.angle_alpha   90.00
_cell.angle_beta   90.00
_cell.angle_gamma   90.00
#
_symmetry.space_group_name_H-M   'P 1'
#
loop_
_entity.id
_entity.type
_entity.pdbx_description
1 polymer ?
#
loop_
_entity_poly.entity_id
_entity_poly.type
_entity_poly.pdbx_seq_one_letter_code
_entity_poly.pdbx_strand_id
1 'polypeptide(L)'
;MTNLPQVNRPQRKILAQAITLVLASSALPALAAEEAQQTLPAVKVESTVISPYKAEKASSPQYTQKLADTPKTITVVPEQILRDQAVTSLRDALRNVSGITMQAGEGGAAAGDNLSIRGFDATNDLYVDGVRDIGAYSRDTFNLEQLEVTKGPSSTVSGRGSAGGSVN
;
A
#
# COMPACT_ATOMS: atom_id res chain seq x y z
N MET A 1 42.20 -23.13 104.54
CA MET A 1 40.85 -22.66 104.16
C MET A 1 40.81 -22.75 102.63
N THR A 2 40.11 -23.66 101.94
CA THR A 2 38.82 -24.31 102.18
C THR A 2 38.62 -25.47 101.17
N ASN A 3 38.16 -26.62 101.68
CA ASN A 3 37.33 -27.72 101.15
C ASN A 3 37.20 -28.09 99.65
N LEU A 4 37.27 -29.43 99.44
CA LEU A 4 36.74 -30.32 98.38
C LEU A 4 35.22 -30.15 98.10
N PRO A 5 34.55 -31.01 97.30
CA PRO A 5 34.79 -31.57 95.94
C PRO A 5 33.54 -31.38 95.03
N GLN A 6 33.59 -31.54 93.70
CA GLN A 6 32.36 -31.86 92.90
C GLN A 6 32.72 -32.63 91.61
N VAL A 7 32.41 -33.93 91.54
CA VAL A 7 31.26 -34.57 90.83
C VAL A 7 31.54 -34.92 89.36
N ASN A 8 31.66 -36.23 89.14
CA ASN A 8 31.68 -36.91 87.85
C ASN A 8 30.24 -36.96 87.28
N ARG A 9 30.04 -36.58 86.01
CA ARG A 9 28.77 -36.80 85.27
C ARG A 9 29.04 -37.35 83.86
N PRO A 10 28.19 -38.27 83.35
CA PRO A 10 28.52 -39.16 82.25
C PRO A 10 28.28 -38.59 80.84
N GLN A 11 29.11 -39.09 79.92
CA GLN A 11 28.94 -39.32 78.48
C GLN A 11 27.78 -38.62 77.75
N ARG A 12 28.12 -37.66 76.89
CA ARG A 12 27.28 -37.19 75.77
C ARG A 12 28.04 -37.33 74.45
N LYS A 13 28.40 -38.56 74.08
CA LYS A 13 28.98 -38.91 72.77
C LYS A 13 28.01 -39.73 71.92
N ILE A 14 26.78 -39.26 71.66
CA ILE A 14 25.88 -39.97 70.72
C ILE A 14 25.13 -39.02 69.74
N LEU A 15 25.11 -37.71 69.96
CA LEU A 15 24.23 -36.83 69.15
C LEU A 15 24.90 -36.16 67.92
N ALA A 16 26.06 -36.64 67.48
CA ALA A 16 26.82 -35.99 66.39
C ALA A 16 26.85 -36.76 65.06
N GLN A 17 26.19 -37.92 64.95
CA GLN A 17 26.26 -38.76 63.73
C GLN A 17 25.01 -38.73 62.84
N ALA A 18 23.97 -37.99 63.20
CA ALA A 18 22.73 -37.94 62.42
C ALA A 18 22.66 -36.77 61.40
N ILE A 19 23.62 -35.85 61.41
CA ILE A 19 23.58 -34.64 60.54
C ILE A 19 24.38 -34.84 59.24
N THR A 20 25.25 -35.84 59.16
CA THR A 20 26.06 -36.10 57.97
C THR A 20 25.37 -36.92 56.87
N LEU A 21 24.16 -37.45 57.08
CA LEU A 21 23.43 -38.23 56.07
C LEU A 21 22.45 -37.39 55.23
N VAL A 22 22.21 -36.13 55.57
CA VAL A 22 21.27 -35.26 54.82
C VAL A 22 21.96 -34.46 53.71
N LEU A 23 23.30 -34.35 53.73
CA LEU A 23 24.06 -33.64 52.70
C LEU A 23 24.34 -34.45 51.41
N ALA A 24 23.92 -35.72 51.34
CA ALA A 24 24.21 -36.59 50.20
C ALA A 24 23.09 -36.66 49.14
N SER A 25 21.97 -35.95 49.33
CA SER A 25 20.80 -36.04 48.42
C SER A 25 20.61 -34.84 47.48
N SER A 26 21.53 -33.87 47.46
CA SER A 26 21.44 -32.67 46.60
C SER A 26 22.26 -32.75 45.31
N ALA A 27 22.85 -33.90 44.97
CA ALA A 27 23.57 -34.12 43.72
C ALA A 27 22.77 -35.00 42.75
N LEU A 28 21.57 -34.54 42.36
CA LEU A 28 20.99 -34.92 41.09
C LEU A 28 21.48 -33.89 40.07
N PRO A 29 22.19 -34.26 38.99
CA PRO A 29 22.28 -33.36 37.86
C PRO A 29 20.87 -33.24 37.30
N ALA A 30 20.25 -32.09 37.54
CA ALA A 30 19.12 -31.66 36.75
C ALA A 30 19.62 -31.64 35.29
N LEU A 31 19.18 -32.61 34.48
CA LEU A 31 19.13 -32.43 33.05
C LEU A 31 18.21 -31.24 32.83
N ALA A 32 18.80 -30.05 32.77
CA ALA A 32 18.16 -28.87 32.24
C ALA A 32 17.81 -29.22 30.80
N ALA A 33 16.51 -29.35 30.52
CA ALA A 33 16.01 -29.34 29.18
C ALA A 33 16.46 -28.02 28.57
N GLU A 34 17.31 -28.10 27.54
CA GLU A 34 17.62 -26.98 26.68
C GLU A 34 16.33 -26.63 25.94
N GLU A 35 15.56 -25.69 26.50
CA GLU A 35 14.49 -25.02 25.76
C GLU A 35 15.17 -24.30 24.60
N ALA A 36 15.18 -24.95 23.45
CA ALA A 36 15.57 -24.37 22.19
C ALA A 36 14.67 -23.16 21.95
N GLN A 37 15.20 -21.97 22.27
CA GLN A 37 14.54 -20.70 22.06
C GLN A 37 14.29 -20.55 20.55
N GLN A 38 13.07 -20.85 20.09
CA GLN A 38 12.66 -20.55 18.72
C GLN A 38 12.58 -19.04 18.57
N THR A 39 13.63 -18.43 18.04
CA THR A 39 13.60 -17.03 17.62
C THR A 39 12.84 -16.93 16.31
N LEU A 40 11.74 -16.18 16.31
CA LEU A 40 10.96 -15.92 15.11
C LEU A 40 11.82 -15.17 14.08
N PRO A 41 11.68 -15.48 12.77
CA PRO A 41 12.38 -14.74 11.72
C PRO A 41 11.99 -13.26 11.74
N ALA A 42 12.97 -12.39 11.53
CA ALA A 42 12.77 -10.94 11.56
C ALA A 42 11.81 -10.49 10.43
N VAL A 43 10.71 -9.83 10.82
CA VAL A 43 9.79 -9.20 9.87
C VAL A 43 10.28 -7.78 9.60
N LYS A 44 10.74 -7.55 8.37
CA LYS A 44 11.14 -6.22 7.92
C LYS A 44 9.91 -5.48 7.40
N VAL A 45 9.42 -4.53 8.19
CA VAL A 45 8.33 -3.64 7.77
C VAL A 45 8.96 -2.44 7.07
N GLU A 46 8.90 -2.44 5.74
CA GLU A 46 9.27 -1.29 4.93
C GLU A 46 7.99 -0.52 4.58
N SER A 47 7.99 0.79 4.85
CA SER A 47 6.91 1.68 4.44
C SER A 47 7.41 2.59 3.34
N THR A 48 6.73 2.58 2.20
CA THR A 48 6.99 3.53 1.11
C THR A 48 6.13 4.78 1.33
N VAL A 49 6.71 5.97 1.17
CA VAL A 49 5.94 7.22 1.15
C VAL A 49 5.09 7.21 -0.12
N ILE A 50 3.81 6.85 0.01
CA ILE A 50 2.82 6.98 -1.06
C ILE A 50 2.40 8.45 -1.08
N SER A 51 2.70 9.17 -2.16
CA SER A 51 2.09 10.48 -2.40
C SER A 51 0.77 10.23 -3.12
N PRO A 52 -0.39 10.29 -2.42
CA PRO A 52 -1.64 9.79 -2.98
C PRO A 52 -2.17 10.69 -4.13
N TYR A 53 -1.62 11.90 -4.26
CA TYR A 53 -1.97 12.86 -5.31
C TYR A 53 -1.05 12.79 -6.54
N LYS A 54 0.03 11.99 -6.50
CA LYS A 54 1.01 11.90 -7.58
C LYS A 54 1.10 10.47 -8.10
N ALA A 55 0.55 10.24 -9.28
CA ALA A 55 0.81 9.00 -10.02
C ALA A 55 2.25 9.01 -10.59
N GLU A 56 2.93 7.87 -10.53
CA GLU A 56 4.28 7.71 -11.12
C GLU A 56 4.27 7.07 -12.51
N LYS A 57 3.23 6.30 -12.82
CA LYS A 57 3.07 5.50 -14.05
C LYS A 57 1.65 5.60 -14.57
N ALA A 58 1.51 5.43 -15.88
CA ALA A 58 0.22 5.16 -16.50
C ALA A 58 -0.14 3.67 -16.33
N SER A 59 -1.42 3.34 -16.37
CA SER A 59 -2.00 2.00 -16.27
C SER A 59 -1.77 1.20 -17.55
N SER A 60 -1.71 1.89 -18.71
CA SER A 60 -1.52 1.23 -20.00
C SER A 60 -0.11 0.59 -20.09
N PRO A 61 0.00 -0.70 -20.43
CA PRO A 61 1.28 -1.39 -20.56
C PRO A 61 2.13 -0.86 -21.73
N GLN A 62 1.52 -0.08 -22.62
CA GLN A 62 2.22 0.55 -23.76
C GLN A 62 3.14 1.69 -23.30
N TYR A 63 2.88 2.28 -22.13
CA TYR A 63 3.76 3.26 -21.50
C TYR A 63 4.75 2.53 -20.58
N THR A 64 5.95 2.25 -21.11
CA THR A 64 6.95 1.42 -20.40
C THR A 64 7.80 2.18 -19.38
N GLN A 65 7.76 3.51 -19.41
CA GLN A 65 8.58 4.39 -18.57
C GLN A 65 7.73 5.10 -17.51
N LYS A 66 8.37 5.74 -16.52
CA LYS A 66 7.68 6.63 -15.60
C LYS A 66 7.12 7.84 -16.34
N LEU A 67 6.09 8.47 -15.80
CA LEU A 67 5.48 9.66 -16.40
C LEU A 67 6.48 10.81 -16.58
N ALA A 68 7.46 10.93 -15.68
CA ALA A 68 8.51 11.95 -15.75
C ALA A 68 9.49 11.73 -16.91
N ASP A 69 9.71 10.48 -17.32
CA ASP A 69 10.67 10.09 -18.36
C ASP A 69 10.00 9.90 -19.73
N THR A 70 8.67 9.79 -19.74
CA THR A 70 7.89 9.63 -20.97
C THR A 70 7.90 10.93 -21.77
N PRO A 71 8.34 10.95 -23.05
CA PRO A 71 8.41 12.17 -23.87
C PRO A 71 7.03 12.57 -24.43
N LYS A 72 6.02 12.62 -23.55
CA LYS A 72 4.64 12.92 -23.90
C LYS A 72 3.95 13.58 -22.71
N THR A 73 3.03 14.49 -22.99
CA THR A 73 2.22 15.12 -21.93
C THR A 73 1.09 14.18 -21.53
N ILE A 74 1.25 13.51 -20.38
CA ILE A 74 0.23 12.66 -19.77
C ILE A 74 -0.10 13.24 -18.41
N THR A 75 -1.38 13.51 -18.15
CA THR A 75 -1.87 13.98 -16.85
C THR A 75 -2.70 12.87 -16.23
N VAL A 76 -2.36 12.45 -15.03
CA VAL A 76 -3.10 11.41 -14.29
C VAL A 76 -3.78 12.04 -13.08
N VAL A 77 -5.08 11.81 -12.96
CA VAL A 77 -5.91 12.19 -11.81
C VAL A 77 -6.16 10.91 -11.00
N PRO A 78 -5.44 10.69 -9.88
CA PRO A 78 -5.60 9.48 -9.07
C PRO A 78 -6.92 9.49 -8.29
N GLU A 79 -7.37 8.31 -7.86
CA GLU A 79 -8.59 8.10 -7.07
C GLU A 79 -8.67 9.05 -5.87
N GLN A 80 -7.57 9.28 -5.15
CA GLN A 80 -7.57 10.17 -3.99
C GLN A 80 -8.09 11.58 -4.33
N ILE A 81 -7.71 12.14 -5.49
CA ILE A 81 -8.22 13.44 -5.94
C ILE A 81 -9.72 13.36 -6.19
N LEU A 82 -10.16 12.32 -6.90
CA LEU A 82 -11.58 12.13 -7.24
C LEU A 82 -12.44 12.00 -5.98
N ARG A 83 -11.95 11.27 -4.97
CA ARG A 83 -12.60 11.08 -3.67
C ARG A 83 -12.64 12.38 -2.86
N ASP A 84 -11.51 13.06 -2.72
CA ASP A 84 -11.40 14.28 -1.91
C ASP A 84 -12.24 15.44 -2.47
N GLN A 85 -12.42 15.47 -3.80
CA GLN A 85 -13.25 16.46 -4.49
C GLN A 85 -14.72 16.02 -4.65
N ALA A 86 -15.09 14.83 -4.14
CA ALA A 86 -16.42 14.24 -4.30
C ALA A 86 -16.91 14.23 -5.76
N VAL A 87 -16.00 13.93 -6.69
CA VAL A 87 -16.31 13.87 -8.12
C VAL A 87 -17.15 12.63 -8.41
N THR A 88 -18.28 12.81 -9.09
CA THR A 88 -19.21 11.73 -9.49
C THR A 88 -19.39 11.60 -11.00
N SER A 89 -18.77 12.48 -11.79
CA SER A 89 -18.88 12.47 -13.25
C SER A 89 -17.52 12.65 -13.92
N LEU A 90 -17.35 12.04 -15.09
CA LEU A 90 -16.15 12.22 -15.92
C LEU A 90 -15.92 13.71 -16.26
N ARG A 91 -17.00 14.45 -16.54
CA ARG A 91 -16.91 15.89 -16.84
C ARG A 91 -16.29 16.67 -15.70
N ASP A 92 -16.64 16.34 -14.47
CA ASP A 92 -16.08 16.99 -13.28
C ASP A 92 -14.65 16.52 -13.00
N ALA A 93 -14.34 15.23 -13.20
CA ALA A 93 -12.98 14.72 -13.12
C ALA A 93 -12.02 15.47 -14.05
N LEU A 94 -12.47 15.71 -15.29
CA LEU A 94 -11.71 16.41 -16.33
C LEU A 94 -11.47 17.89 -16.03
N ARG A 95 -12.16 18.52 -15.07
CA ARG A 95 -11.86 19.89 -14.62
C ARG A 95 -10.49 20.01 -13.97
N ASN A 96 -9.94 18.91 -13.45
CA ASN A 96 -8.57 18.86 -12.92
C ASN A 96 -7.51 18.92 -14.02
N VAL A 97 -7.89 18.76 -15.28
CA VAL A 97 -6.97 18.66 -16.41
C VAL A 97 -7.09 19.88 -17.31
N SER A 98 -6.00 20.63 -17.44
CA SER A 98 -5.95 21.79 -18.33
C SER A 98 -6.05 21.42 -19.82
N GLY A 99 -6.61 22.32 -20.63
CA GLY A 99 -6.69 22.15 -22.08
C GLY A 99 -7.75 21.15 -22.56
N ILE A 100 -8.69 20.79 -21.67
CA ILE A 100 -9.92 20.09 -21.98
C ILE A 100 -11.05 21.11 -22.04
N THR A 101 -11.89 21.02 -23.07
CA THR A 101 -13.09 21.85 -23.18
C THR A 101 -14.28 20.95 -23.46
N MET A 102 -15.26 21.01 -22.56
CA MET A 102 -16.52 20.30 -22.72
C MET A 102 -17.32 20.97 -23.81
N GLN A 103 -17.73 20.19 -24.81
CA GLN A 103 -18.56 20.66 -25.90
C GLN A 103 -20.03 20.53 -25.52
N ALA A 104 -20.83 21.54 -25.87
CA ALA A 104 -22.27 21.47 -25.75
C ALA A 104 -22.81 20.47 -26.78
N GLY A 105 -23.81 19.67 -26.38
CA GLY A 105 -24.56 18.87 -27.33
C GLY A 105 -25.58 19.77 -28.04
N GLU A 106 -25.43 19.96 -29.35
CA GLU A 106 -26.41 20.61 -30.21
C GLU A 106 -27.02 19.61 -31.19
N GLY A 107 -28.22 19.89 -31.71
CA GLY A 107 -29.14 18.94 -32.39
C GLY A 107 -28.49 17.95 -33.36
N GLY A 108 -28.03 16.80 -32.84
CA GLY A 108 -27.33 15.75 -33.59
C GLY A 108 -26.04 15.24 -32.92
N ALA A 109 -25.48 15.98 -31.97
CA ALA A 109 -24.36 15.53 -31.13
C ALA A 109 -24.81 14.38 -30.21
N ALA A 110 -23.92 13.41 -29.99
CA ALA A 110 -24.14 12.32 -29.07
C ALA A 110 -24.51 12.86 -27.68
N ALA A 111 -25.59 12.34 -27.10
CA ALA A 111 -25.91 12.67 -25.71
C ALA A 111 -24.81 12.11 -24.80
N GLY A 112 -24.22 12.93 -23.91
CA GLY A 112 -23.18 12.48 -22.99
C GLY A 112 -21.94 13.37 -22.96
N ASP A 113 -20.78 12.74 -22.76
CA ASP A 113 -19.48 13.38 -22.59
C ASP A 113 -18.85 13.78 -23.93
N ASN A 114 -19.28 14.91 -24.49
CA ASN A 114 -18.60 15.53 -25.63
C ASN A 114 -17.47 16.45 -25.13
N LEU A 115 -16.26 16.23 -25.62
CA LEU A 115 -15.08 17.00 -25.20
C LEU A 115 -14.12 17.21 -26.36
N SER A 116 -13.33 18.26 -26.24
CA SER A 116 -12.19 18.53 -27.10
C SER A 116 -10.90 18.64 -26.29
N ILE A 117 -9.81 18.17 -26.87
CA ILE A 117 -8.45 18.24 -26.28
C ILE A 117 -7.60 19.11 -27.18
N ARG A 118 -7.10 20.23 -26.62
CA ARG A 118 -6.34 21.24 -27.40
C ARG A 118 -7.07 21.72 -28.67
N GLY A 119 -8.41 21.80 -28.61
CA GLY A 119 -9.25 22.28 -29.72
C GLY A 119 -9.62 21.23 -30.78
N PHE A 120 -9.10 20.01 -30.69
CA PHE A 120 -9.53 18.90 -31.55
C PHE A 120 -10.68 18.14 -30.90
N ASP A 121 -11.69 17.76 -31.69
CA ASP A 121 -12.76 16.87 -31.22
C ASP A 121 -12.16 15.55 -30.73
N ALA A 122 -12.56 15.15 -29.52
CA ALA A 122 -12.12 13.95 -28.84
C ALA A 122 -13.33 13.17 -28.28
N THR A 123 -14.53 13.44 -28.78
CA THR A 123 -15.78 12.75 -28.38
C THR A 123 -15.68 11.23 -28.52
N ASN A 124 -14.94 10.76 -29.53
CA ASN A 124 -14.71 9.33 -29.76
C ASN A 124 -13.41 8.81 -29.14
N ASP A 125 -12.58 9.66 -28.53
CA ASP A 125 -11.25 9.32 -28.00
C ASP A 125 -11.27 9.07 -26.48
N LEU A 126 -12.32 8.37 -26.05
CA LEU A 126 -12.54 7.90 -24.69
C LEU A 126 -12.28 6.39 -24.60
N TYR A 127 -11.58 5.98 -23.56
CA TYR A 127 -11.15 4.60 -23.34
C TYR A 127 -11.45 4.20 -21.89
N VAL A 128 -11.64 2.90 -21.70
CA VAL A 128 -11.69 2.25 -20.39
C VAL A 128 -10.68 1.12 -20.47
N ASP A 129 -9.66 1.17 -19.61
CA ASP A 129 -8.57 0.18 -19.57
C ASP A 129 -7.89 -0.06 -20.93
N GLY A 130 -7.79 1.00 -21.75
CA GLY A 130 -7.18 0.98 -23.08
C GLY A 130 -8.10 0.50 -24.20
N VAL A 131 -9.33 0.08 -23.90
CA VAL A 131 -10.35 -0.29 -24.89
C VAL A 131 -11.25 0.91 -25.16
N ARG A 132 -11.51 1.21 -26.43
CA ARG A 132 -12.35 2.37 -26.77
C ARG A 132 -13.78 2.16 -26.30
N ASP A 133 -14.29 3.14 -25.58
CA ASP A 133 -15.70 3.21 -25.22
C ASP A 133 -16.45 4.09 -26.22
N ILE A 134 -17.30 3.45 -27.02
CA ILE A 134 -18.06 4.09 -28.11
C ILE A 134 -19.42 4.63 -27.66
N GLY A 135 -19.78 4.45 -26.39
CA GLY A 135 -21.11 4.80 -25.92
C GLY A 135 -21.32 6.32 -25.76
N ALA A 136 -22.50 6.75 -26.18
CA ALA A 136 -23.01 8.10 -25.98
C ALA A 136 -23.76 8.17 -24.63
N TYR A 137 -22.99 8.35 -23.55
CA TYR A 137 -23.53 8.54 -22.20
C TYR A 137 -22.57 9.38 -21.34
N SER A 138 -23.04 9.79 -20.16
CA SER A 138 -22.20 10.44 -19.15
C SER A 138 -21.59 9.35 -18.26
N ARG A 139 -20.26 9.32 -18.16
CA ARG A 139 -19.54 8.32 -17.36
C ARG A 139 -19.47 8.76 -15.90
N ASP A 140 -19.63 7.78 -15.01
CA ASP A 140 -19.48 7.93 -13.57
C ASP A 140 -18.06 7.54 -13.15
N THR A 141 -17.58 8.08 -12.04
CA THR A 141 -16.24 7.87 -11.48
C THR A 141 -16.19 6.79 -10.38
N PHE A 142 -17.31 6.18 -10.00
CA PHE A 142 -17.36 5.24 -8.85
C PHE A 142 -16.43 4.03 -8.97
N ASN A 143 -16.11 3.60 -10.20
CA ASN A 143 -15.26 2.45 -10.51
C ASN A 143 -13.94 2.85 -11.20
N LEU A 144 -13.44 4.07 -10.95
CA LEU A 144 -12.16 4.54 -11.49
C LEU A 144 -11.09 4.59 -10.41
N GLU A 145 -9.98 3.89 -10.63
CA GLU A 145 -8.76 4.03 -9.82
C GLU A 145 -7.96 5.27 -10.22
N GLN A 146 -7.95 5.60 -11.50
CA GLN A 146 -7.34 6.81 -12.01
C GLN A 146 -7.92 7.19 -13.36
N LEU A 147 -7.82 8.48 -13.69
CA LEU A 147 -8.15 9.02 -15.00
C LEU A 147 -6.89 9.56 -15.65
N GLU A 148 -6.61 9.16 -16.88
CA GLU A 148 -5.42 9.50 -17.64
C GLU A 148 -5.78 10.30 -18.88
N VAL A 149 -5.22 11.49 -18.98
CA VAL A 149 -5.38 12.34 -20.15
C VAL A 149 -4.05 12.46 -20.86
N THR A 150 -3.97 11.81 -22.01
CA THR A 150 -2.86 11.94 -22.94
C THR A 150 -3.13 13.12 -23.86
N LYS A 151 -2.23 14.09 -23.92
CA LYS A 151 -2.36 15.28 -24.78
C LYS A 151 -1.41 15.21 -25.98
N GLY A 152 -1.91 15.60 -27.13
CA GLY A 152 -1.24 15.46 -28.43
C GLY A 152 -1.48 14.10 -29.08
N PRO A 153 -1.00 13.89 -30.31
CA PRO A 153 -1.29 12.68 -31.09
C PRO A 153 -0.98 11.39 -30.33
N SER A 154 -1.96 10.49 -30.24
CA SER A 154 -1.83 9.21 -29.52
C SER A 154 -2.21 7.99 -30.35
N SER A 155 -2.22 8.09 -31.68
CA SER A 155 -2.65 7.00 -32.56
C SER A 155 -1.86 5.70 -32.41
N THR A 156 -0.59 5.76 -31.98
CA THR A 156 0.24 4.58 -31.72
C THR A 156 -0.27 3.73 -30.55
N VAL A 157 -0.90 4.36 -29.56
CA VAL A 157 -1.39 3.68 -28.34
C VAL A 157 -2.91 3.49 -28.33
N SER A 158 -3.61 4.45 -28.92
CA SER A 158 -5.07 4.60 -28.87
C SER A 158 -5.76 4.23 -30.19
N GLY A 159 -4.98 3.94 -31.24
CA GLY A 159 -5.48 3.52 -32.55
C GLY A 159 -5.98 4.67 -33.42
N ARG A 160 -7.11 4.47 -34.12
CA ARG A 160 -7.67 5.46 -35.05
C ARG A 160 -8.16 6.71 -34.30
N GLY A 161 -7.73 7.91 -34.70
CA GLY A 161 -8.19 9.16 -34.11
C GLY A 161 -7.18 9.74 -33.14
N SER A 162 -7.66 10.47 -32.13
CA SER A 162 -6.83 11.03 -31.06
C SER A 162 -5.80 12.06 -31.53
N ALA A 163 -6.21 12.94 -32.44
CA ALA A 163 -5.35 14.01 -32.96
C ALA A 163 -4.97 15.03 -31.85
N GLY A 164 -5.94 15.37 -31.00
CA GLY A 164 -5.72 16.23 -29.83
C GLY A 164 -5.22 15.49 -28.60
N GLY A 165 -5.43 14.18 -28.54
CA GLY A 165 -5.18 13.36 -27.36
C GLY A 165 -6.25 12.29 -27.15
N SER A 166 -6.20 11.64 -25.99
CA SER A 166 -7.17 10.62 -25.57
C SER A 166 -7.33 10.65 -24.04
N VAL A 167 -8.50 10.23 -23.56
CA VAL A 167 -8.80 10.03 -22.13
C VAL A 167 -8.99 8.54 -21.88
N ASN A 168 -8.31 7.99 -20.88
CA ASN A 168 -8.37 6.58 -20.48
C ASN A 168 -8.62 6.46 -18.98
#